data_AF-X5DY70-F1
#
_entry.id   AF-X5DY70-F1
#
_cell.length_a   1.000
_cell.length_b   1.000
_cell.length_c   1.000
_cell.angle_alpha   90.00
_cell.angle_beta   90.00
_cell.angle_gamma   90.00
#
_symmetry.space_group_name_H-M   'P 1'
#
loop_
_entity.id
_entity.type
_entity.pdbx_description
1 polymer ?
#
loop_
_entity_poly.entity_id
_entity_poly.type
_entity_poly.pdbx_seq_one_letter_code
_entity_poly.pdbx_strand_id
1 'polypeptide(L)'
;MSLKTNPLNDAQLSALSQLVEGLNKEQTVWLNGYFEGRLAALGGVDVPAVTGTTVSTAAAAPPPQSSIKLTILYGTETGHSQGLAEKLGEKASFKGIDARVLSLYDYNYKKLNEEDNVAIIVSTHGEGDPPDMAEDFYKYVTGPRAPQLNGVNYSVLALGDKTYKHFCKTGEEIDVALKSCGAYRVTPAVKCDVDYEQPSETWMNLFLLNLSPAETPEPVVTSAPTAPASSSAGGFGEEFSKSNPYMATVLEKVRITGDDSDKEVYHVELSLEGSGLEYEPGDSLGIFTKNPEALVGDILAFTGFDAEQKVDVGEEEMSIKEALSHHLEITMLTFDLLKKYQEKTKNAELAKLLVDDEALDEYLYGHDVLDLLEDFPYDWNAHKLVEVLRPIPPRLYSISSSMESVGEEVHVTVSVVRYERKNRKRNGACSSHLADSIEIDEQIPVYIDKNPSFKLPANGSKIIMVGAGTGVAPYRAFMQHRESLGIKGESWLFFGDRRFNSDFLYQTEWQKLLKNEILTKIDVAFSRDQEEKVYVQHKLKEQQKEVFDWLENGAHFYLCGDMKYMAKDVNKALLDIIQTQGGVREEQAEKYVKNLKREKRFQIDVY
;
A
#
# COMPACT_ATOMS: atom_id res chain seq x y z
N MET A 1 -38.53 -19.10 -55.33
CA MET A 1 -37.80 -17.83 -55.16
C MET A 1 -36.85 -18.01 -53.99
N SER A 2 -35.57 -17.65 -54.13
CA SER A 2 -34.61 -17.71 -53.02
C SER A 2 -34.53 -16.35 -52.34
N LEU A 3 -34.66 -16.31 -51.01
CA LEU A 3 -34.49 -15.11 -50.21
C LEU A 3 -32.98 -14.87 -50.01
N LYS A 4 -32.45 -13.75 -50.52
CA LYS A 4 -31.10 -13.28 -50.14
C LYS A 4 -31.18 -12.82 -48.68
N THR A 5 -30.45 -13.49 -47.78
CA THR A 5 -30.41 -13.22 -46.33
C THR A 5 -29.34 -12.19 -45.93
N ASN A 6 -28.70 -11.53 -46.89
CA ASN A 6 -27.61 -10.59 -46.65
C ASN A 6 -28.03 -9.18 -47.10
N PRO A 7 -28.01 -8.16 -46.21
CA PRO A 7 -28.40 -6.79 -46.55
C PRO A 7 -27.33 -6.03 -47.35
N LEU A 8 -26.12 -6.56 -47.48
CA LEU A 8 -25.01 -5.95 -48.21
C LEU A 8 -25.01 -6.40 -49.68
N ASN A 9 -24.63 -5.49 -50.59
CA ASN A 9 -24.39 -5.85 -51.99
C ASN A 9 -23.03 -6.54 -52.19
N ASP A 10 -22.83 -7.17 -53.34
CA ASP A 10 -21.66 -8.04 -53.57
C ASP A 10 -20.31 -7.27 -53.49
N ALA A 11 -20.30 -5.97 -53.82
CA ALA A 11 -19.12 -5.11 -53.66
C ALA A 11 -18.87 -4.72 -52.19
N GLN A 12 -19.92 -4.42 -51.43
CA GLN A 12 -19.83 -4.17 -49.98
C GLN A 12 -19.37 -5.42 -49.22
N LEU A 13 -19.81 -6.61 -49.64
CA LEU A 13 -19.35 -7.88 -49.07
C LEU A 13 -17.87 -8.14 -49.36
N SER A 14 -17.42 -7.91 -50.58
CA SER A 14 -15.99 -8.05 -50.93
C SER A 14 -15.12 -7.10 -50.10
N ALA A 15 -15.53 -5.83 -49.96
CA ALA A 15 -14.83 -4.83 -49.15
C ALA A 15 -14.85 -5.16 -47.64
N LEU A 16 -15.98 -5.66 -47.12
CA LEU A 16 -16.07 -6.09 -45.72
C LEU A 16 -15.18 -7.30 -45.45
N SER A 17 -15.17 -8.30 -46.34
CA SER A 17 -14.29 -9.47 -46.23
C SER A 17 -12.81 -9.07 -46.21
N GLN A 18 -12.38 -8.21 -47.14
CA GLN A 18 -11.00 -7.69 -47.16
C GLN A 18 -10.63 -6.87 -45.92
N LEU A 19 -11.60 -6.18 -45.29
CA LEU A 19 -11.37 -5.39 -44.09
C LEU A 19 -11.19 -6.26 -42.83
N VAL A 20 -11.87 -7.41 -42.74
CA VAL A 20 -11.78 -8.31 -41.58
C VAL A 20 -10.70 -9.39 -41.73
N GLU A 21 -10.22 -9.65 -42.96
CA GLU A 21 -9.17 -10.62 -43.24
C GLU A 21 -7.81 -10.11 -42.72
N GLY A 22 -7.34 -10.72 -41.62
CA GLY A 22 -6.06 -10.39 -40.98
C GLY A 22 -6.17 -9.53 -39.70
N LEU A 23 -7.37 -9.17 -39.25
CA LEU A 23 -7.54 -8.47 -37.97
C LEU A 23 -7.28 -9.40 -36.77
N ASN A 24 -6.57 -8.88 -35.77
CA ASN A 24 -6.44 -9.54 -34.47
C ASN A 24 -7.68 -9.30 -33.57
N LYS A 25 -7.67 -9.88 -32.36
CA LYS A 25 -8.80 -9.80 -31.43
C LYS A 25 -9.05 -8.36 -30.94
N GLU A 26 -8.02 -7.59 -30.59
CA GLU A 26 -8.19 -6.19 -30.17
C GLU A 26 -8.73 -5.31 -31.31
N GLN A 27 -8.18 -5.46 -32.51
CA GLN A 27 -8.61 -4.73 -33.71
C GLN A 27 -10.07 -5.05 -34.08
N THR A 28 -10.50 -6.30 -33.89
CA THR A 28 -11.90 -6.71 -34.09
C THR A 28 -12.83 -6.05 -33.07
N VAL A 29 -12.43 -5.99 -31.79
CA VAL A 29 -13.18 -5.30 -30.72
C VAL A 29 -13.25 -3.79 -30.97
N TRP A 30 -12.14 -3.18 -31.39
CA TRP A 30 -12.07 -1.76 -31.77
C TRP A 30 -13.00 -1.44 -32.95
N LEU A 31 -12.98 -2.27 -34.00
CA LEU A 31 -13.82 -2.09 -35.19
C LEU A 31 -15.31 -2.21 -34.85
N ASN A 32 -15.67 -3.09 -33.91
CA ASN A 32 -17.05 -3.18 -33.40
C ASN A 32 -17.48 -1.86 -32.71
N GLY A 33 -16.63 -1.29 -31.85
CA GLY A 33 -16.88 0.01 -31.23
C GLY A 33 -16.99 1.17 -32.24
N TYR A 34 -16.19 1.15 -33.31
CA TYR A 34 -16.28 2.13 -34.40
C TYR A 34 -17.63 2.08 -35.13
N PHE A 35 -18.19 0.89 -35.39
CA PHE A 35 -19.49 0.77 -36.02
C PHE A 35 -20.66 1.19 -35.12
N GLU A 36 -20.61 0.89 -33.82
CA GLU A 36 -21.58 1.40 -32.83
C GLU A 36 -21.57 2.94 -32.77
N GLY A 37 -20.37 3.56 -32.73
CA GLY A 37 -20.23 5.01 -32.79
C GLY A 37 -20.79 5.63 -34.08
N ARG A 38 -20.58 4.97 -35.23
CA ARG A 38 -21.20 5.38 -36.51
C ARG A 38 -22.70 5.20 -36.54
N LEU A 39 -23.26 4.20 -35.85
CA LEU A 39 -24.70 3.97 -35.78
C LEU A 39 -25.37 5.10 -34.99
N ALA A 40 -24.77 5.54 -33.87
CA ALA A 40 -25.22 6.70 -33.11
C ALA A 40 -25.21 8.00 -33.96
N ALA A 41 -24.18 8.19 -34.80
CA ALA A 41 -24.08 9.36 -35.69
C ALA A 41 -25.10 9.38 -36.86
N LEU A 42 -25.73 8.24 -37.19
CA LEU A 42 -26.73 8.15 -38.27
C LEU A 42 -28.16 8.49 -37.80
N GLY A 43 -28.39 8.65 -36.50
CA GLY A 43 -29.68 9.04 -35.92
C GLY A 43 -29.88 10.56 -35.83
N GLY A 44 -30.09 11.23 -36.97
CA GLY A 44 -30.30 12.68 -37.03
C GLY A 44 -31.77 13.09 -37.20
N VAL A 45 -32.15 14.22 -36.58
CA VAL A 45 -33.34 15.02 -36.94
C VAL A 45 -32.94 16.49 -37.03
N ASP A 46 -32.77 16.95 -38.28
CA ASP A 46 -33.21 18.20 -38.92
C ASP A 46 -33.25 19.54 -38.12
N VAL A 47 -32.95 20.73 -38.66
CA VAL A 47 -33.12 21.27 -40.04
C VAL A 47 -32.01 22.33 -40.41
N PRO A 48 -32.03 23.13 -41.51
CA PRO A 48 -30.95 23.11 -42.53
C PRO A 48 -30.07 24.40 -42.64
N ALA A 49 -29.09 24.35 -43.55
CA ALA A 49 -28.11 25.41 -43.84
C ALA A 49 -28.48 26.37 -45.02
N VAL A 50 -27.50 27.23 -45.41
CA VAL A 50 -27.38 28.11 -46.61
C VAL A 50 -27.99 29.53 -46.43
N THR A 51 -27.30 30.69 -46.59
CA THR A 51 -25.90 31.06 -46.98
C THR A 51 -25.54 32.53 -46.58
N GLY A 52 -24.23 32.88 -46.56
CA GLY A 52 -23.76 34.10 -47.28
C GLY A 52 -23.03 35.26 -46.53
N THR A 53 -21.73 35.41 -46.82
CA THR A 53 -21.01 36.70 -47.05
C THR A 53 -20.58 37.63 -45.86
N THR A 54 -19.34 37.42 -45.40
CA THR A 54 -18.25 38.42 -45.11
C THR A 54 -18.37 39.59 -44.10
N VAL A 55 -17.23 39.79 -43.41
CA VAL A 55 -16.62 40.99 -42.77
C VAL A 55 -16.94 41.34 -41.28
N SER A 56 -15.84 41.48 -40.53
CA SER A 56 -15.58 42.29 -39.32
C SER A 56 -16.14 41.89 -37.93
N THR A 57 -15.20 41.39 -37.12
CA THR A 57 -14.91 41.84 -35.74
C THR A 57 -16.09 42.20 -34.81
N ALA A 58 -16.51 41.24 -34.00
CA ALA A 58 -16.89 41.48 -32.61
C ALA A 58 -16.33 40.33 -31.76
N ALA A 59 -15.78 40.65 -30.58
CA ALA A 59 -15.29 39.64 -29.65
C ALA A 59 -16.49 38.90 -29.03
N ALA A 60 -16.82 37.72 -29.55
CA ALA A 60 -17.59 36.74 -28.81
C ALA A 60 -16.63 36.11 -27.79
N ALA A 61 -16.97 36.21 -26.50
CA ALA A 61 -16.36 35.32 -25.51
C ALA A 61 -16.61 33.87 -25.95
N PRO A 62 -15.64 32.95 -25.78
CA PRO A 62 -15.93 31.54 -26.04
C PRO A 62 -17.15 31.14 -25.21
N PRO A 63 -18.07 30.31 -25.76
CA PRO A 63 -19.07 29.68 -24.91
C PRO A 63 -18.33 28.96 -23.77
N PRO A 64 -18.88 28.93 -22.55
CA PRO A 64 -18.19 28.26 -21.45
C PRO A 64 -17.95 26.81 -21.85
N GLN A 65 -16.67 26.46 -22.10
CA GLN A 65 -16.25 25.07 -22.02
C GLN A 65 -16.57 24.66 -20.60
N SER A 66 -17.62 23.85 -20.44
CA SER A 66 -17.96 23.24 -19.18
C SER A 66 -16.86 22.24 -18.85
N SER A 67 -15.82 22.71 -18.17
CA SER A 67 -14.76 21.86 -17.66
C SER A 67 -15.40 20.76 -16.82
N ILE A 68 -15.05 19.51 -17.11
CA ILE A 68 -15.51 18.37 -16.35
C ILE A 68 -14.98 18.56 -14.93
N LYS A 69 -15.88 18.62 -13.95
CA LYS A 69 -15.49 18.74 -12.54
C LYS A 69 -15.27 17.37 -11.96
N LEU A 70 -14.13 17.18 -11.30
CA LEU A 70 -13.76 15.93 -10.65
C LEU A 70 -13.35 16.17 -9.20
N THR A 71 -14.06 15.54 -8.28
CA THR A 71 -13.68 15.48 -6.87
C THR A 71 -12.94 14.19 -6.60
N ILE A 72 -11.67 14.28 -6.21
CA ILE A 72 -10.84 13.13 -5.86
C ILE A 72 -10.73 13.09 -4.33
N LEU A 73 -11.33 12.07 -3.72
CA LEU A 73 -11.34 11.85 -2.29
C LEU A 73 -10.36 10.73 -1.94
N TYR A 74 -9.54 10.93 -0.90
CA TYR A 74 -8.66 9.86 -0.40
C TYR A 74 -8.87 9.52 1.08
N GLY A 75 -8.74 8.23 1.37
CA GLY A 75 -8.66 7.66 2.72
C GLY A 75 -7.38 6.83 2.84
N THR A 76 -6.48 7.21 3.75
CA THR A 76 -5.16 6.58 3.89
C THR A 76 -4.69 6.57 5.34
N GLU A 77 -3.88 5.57 5.68
CA GLU A 77 -3.08 5.56 6.92
C GLU A 77 -1.63 5.94 6.60
N THR A 78 -0.93 5.21 5.71
CA THR A 78 0.50 5.42 5.40
C THR A 78 0.80 6.40 4.26
N GLY A 79 -0.19 6.84 3.48
CA GLY A 79 -0.02 7.83 2.41
C GLY A 79 -0.21 7.31 0.98
N HIS A 80 -0.19 6.00 0.71
CA HIS A 80 -0.30 5.48 -0.67
C HIS A 80 -1.58 5.96 -1.41
N SER A 81 -2.72 5.97 -0.72
CA SER A 81 -3.99 6.47 -1.28
C SER A 81 -3.96 7.97 -1.58
N GLN A 82 -3.19 8.75 -0.80
CA GLN A 82 -2.98 10.18 -1.03
C GLN A 82 -2.12 10.38 -2.29
N GLY A 83 -0.97 9.71 -2.41
CA GLY A 83 -0.09 9.84 -3.57
C GLY A 83 -0.77 9.41 -4.89
N LEU A 84 -1.60 8.38 -4.86
CA LEU A 84 -2.43 7.99 -6.01
C LEU A 84 -3.52 9.03 -6.34
N ALA A 85 -4.07 9.72 -5.35
CA ALA A 85 -5.06 10.77 -5.56
C ALA A 85 -4.44 12.04 -6.14
N GLU A 86 -3.24 12.40 -5.68
CA GLU A 86 -2.42 13.49 -6.23
C GLU A 86 -2.05 13.19 -7.69
N LYS A 87 -1.51 11.98 -7.98
CA LYS A 87 -1.21 11.50 -9.34
C LYS A 87 -2.44 11.48 -10.27
N LEU A 88 -3.62 11.12 -9.76
CA LEU A 88 -4.87 11.21 -10.52
C LEU A 88 -5.25 12.68 -10.80
N GLY A 89 -5.03 13.58 -9.84
CA GLY A 89 -5.26 15.02 -9.98
C GLY A 89 -4.39 15.64 -11.08
N GLU A 90 -3.10 15.33 -11.10
CA GLU A 90 -2.16 15.75 -12.15
C GLU A 90 -2.59 15.25 -13.54
N LYS A 91 -2.91 13.96 -13.66
CA LYS A 91 -3.41 13.34 -14.89
C LYS A 91 -4.72 13.99 -15.37
N ALA A 92 -5.61 14.36 -14.46
CA ALA A 92 -6.86 15.03 -14.76
C ALA A 92 -6.60 16.46 -15.25
N SER A 93 -5.76 17.23 -14.55
CA SER A 93 -5.35 18.58 -14.96
C SER A 93 -4.69 18.61 -16.34
N PHE A 94 -3.82 17.63 -16.64
CA PHE A 94 -3.22 17.48 -17.98
C PHE A 94 -4.26 17.25 -19.10
N LYS A 95 -5.41 16.65 -18.77
CA LYS A 95 -6.54 16.45 -19.69
C LYS A 95 -7.56 17.61 -19.68
N GLY A 96 -7.28 18.73 -19.01
CA GLY A 96 -8.20 19.86 -18.90
C GLY A 96 -9.43 19.63 -18.02
N ILE A 97 -9.40 18.59 -17.17
CA ILE A 97 -10.43 18.29 -16.18
C ILE A 97 -10.16 19.14 -14.93
N ASP A 98 -11.19 19.84 -14.44
CA ASP A 98 -11.15 20.67 -13.23
C ASP A 98 -11.20 19.75 -11.99
N ALA A 99 -10.03 19.28 -11.57
CA ALA A 99 -9.88 18.30 -10.51
C ALA A 99 -9.46 18.93 -9.17
N ARG A 100 -10.13 18.53 -8.09
CA ARG A 100 -9.76 18.87 -6.72
C ARG A 100 -9.46 17.60 -5.91
N VAL A 101 -8.31 17.57 -5.25
CA VAL A 101 -7.87 16.47 -4.38
C VAL A 101 -8.12 16.86 -2.93
N LEU A 102 -8.84 16.03 -2.18
CA LEU A 102 -9.25 16.30 -0.79
C LEU A 102 -9.12 15.05 0.08
N SER A 103 -8.64 15.24 1.31
CA SER A 103 -8.73 14.19 2.33
C SER A 103 -10.18 13.96 2.76
N LEU A 104 -10.52 12.75 3.19
CA LEU A 104 -11.84 12.47 3.75
C LEU A 104 -12.08 13.13 5.13
N TYR A 105 -11.05 13.65 5.81
CA TYR A 105 -11.22 14.52 6.98
C TYR A 105 -11.71 15.93 6.61
N ASP A 106 -11.20 16.50 5.51
CA ASP A 106 -11.50 17.87 5.09
C ASP A 106 -12.77 17.94 4.22
N TYR A 107 -13.16 16.82 3.61
CA TYR A 107 -14.35 16.74 2.79
C TYR A 107 -15.65 16.71 3.61
N ASN A 108 -16.54 17.67 3.35
CA ASN A 108 -17.89 17.65 3.92
C ASN A 108 -18.76 16.61 3.19
N TYR A 109 -18.70 15.36 3.66
CA TYR A 109 -19.42 14.20 3.13
C TYR A 109 -20.93 14.38 2.91
N LYS A 110 -21.56 15.35 3.59
CA LYS A 110 -23.00 15.69 3.40
C LYS A 110 -23.30 16.40 2.08
N LYS A 111 -22.27 16.83 1.34
CA LYS A 111 -22.38 17.47 0.02
C LYS A 111 -22.20 16.49 -1.15
N LEU A 112 -22.07 15.18 -0.89
CA LEU A 112 -21.80 14.18 -1.92
C LEU A 112 -22.85 14.15 -3.06
N ASN A 113 -24.08 14.58 -2.79
CA ASN A 113 -25.15 14.73 -3.78
C ASN A 113 -25.11 16.06 -4.58
N GLU A 114 -24.14 16.93 -4.31
CA GLU A 114 -23.87 18.18 -5.05
C GLU A 114 -22.73 17.98 -6.08
N GLU A 115 -22.16 16.78 -6.17
CA GLU A 115 -20.99 16.45 -6.99
C GLU A 115 -21.37 15.91 -8.38
N ASP A 116 -20.65 16.33 -9.42
CA ASP A 116 -20.82 15.79 -10.77
C ASP A 116 -20.09 14.44 -10.93
N ASN A 117 -18.78 14.41 -10.65
CA ASN A 117 -17.93 13.21 -10.78
C ASN A 117 -17.02 13.05 -9.55
N VAL A 118 -16.94 11.83 -9.01
CA VAL A 118 -16.20 11.52 -7.79
C VAL A 118 -15.28 10.30 -7.96
N ALA A 119 -13.98 10.48 -7.77
CA ALA A 119 -13.03 9.39 -7.56
C ALA A 119 -12.84 9.17 -6.06
N ILE A 120 -12.83 7.91 -5.60
CA ILE A 120 -12.52 7.57 -4.22
C ILE A 120 -11.36 6.59 -4.21
N ILE A 121 -10.26 6.96 -3.56
CA ILE A 121 -9.08 6.12 -3.41
C ILE A 121 -8.89 5.83 -1.91
N VAL A 122 -9.17 4.60 -1.49
CA VAL A 122 -9.31 4.27 -0.06
C VAL A 122 -8.57 2.98 0.28
N SER A 123 -7.71 3.03 1.28
CA SER A 123 -7.10 1.84 1.87
C SER A 123 -8.07 1.16 2.83
N THR A 124 -7.83 -0.10 3.16
CA THR A 124 -8.48 -0.83 4.25
C THR A 124 -7.46 -1.06 5.37
N HIS A 125 -7.87 -0.94 6.64
CA HIS A 125 -6.98 -1.09 7.79
C HIS A 125 -7.47 -2.17 8.77
N GLY A 126 -6.56 -2.76 9.54
CA GLY A 126 -6.88 -3.78 10.55
C GLY A 126 -7.76 -4.93 10.02
N GLU A 127 -8.86 -5.20 10.72
CA GLU A 127 -9.80 -6.29 10.41
C GLU A 127 -10.86 -5.89 9.36
N GLY A 128 -10.45 -5.13 8.35
CA GLY A 128 -11.34 -4.67 7.29
C GLY A 128 -12.07 -3.36 7.57
N ASP A 129 -11.54 -2.55 8.48
CA ASP A 129 -12.09 -1.26 8.90
C ASP A 129 -11.61 -0.12 7.98
N PRO A 130 -12.39 0.97 7.84
CA PRO A 130 -11.91 2.17 7.16
C PRO A 130 -10.75 2.82 7.94
N PRO A 131 -9.79 3.48 7.24
CA PRO A 131 -8.89 4.45 7.85
C PRO A 131 -9.65 5.49 8.68
N ASP A 132 -9.04 6.02 9.74
CA ASP A 132 -9.72 6.95 10.66
C ASP A 132 -10.22 8.22 9.96
N MET A 133 -9.55 8.62 8.88
CA MET A 133 -9.99 9.74 8.04
C MET A 133 -11.20 9.42 7.15
N ALA A 134 -11.41 8.15 6.82
CA ALA A 134 -12.53 7.68 6.00
C ALA A 134 -13.76 7.29 6.84
N GLU A 135 -13.60 7.09 8.15
CA GLU A 135 -14.61 6.53 9.06
C GLU A 135 -15.99 7.24 8.99
N ASP A 136 -16.02 8.57 9.06
CA ASP A 136 -17.28 9.34 9.07
C ASP A 136 -17.98 9.31 7.70
N PHE A 137 -17.20 9.33 6.62
CA PHE A 137 -17.70 9.18 5.24
C PHE A 137 -18.26 7.77 5.03
N TYR A 138 -17.49 6.75 5.40
CA TYR A 138 -17.87 5.35 5.32
C TYR A 138 -19.19 5.10 6.07
N LYS A 139 -19.28 5.51 7.35
CA LYS A 139 -20.50 5.40 8.17
C LYS A 139 -21.69 6.17 7.59
N TYR A 140 -21.44 7.26 6.86
CA TYR A 140 -22.50 8.04 6.21
C TYR A 140 -23.06 7.35 4.97
N VAL A 141 -22.20 6.86 4.06
CA VAL A 141 -22.64 6.24 2.79
C VAL A 141 -23.18 4.82 2.98
N THR A 142 -22.64 4.04 3.93
CA THR A 142 -23.14 2.69 4.25
C THR A 142 -24.35 2.72 5.21
N GLY A 143 -24.57 3.82 5.91
CA GLY A 143 -25.58 3.95 6.96
C GLY A 143 -26.99 4.30 6.48
N PRO A 144 -28.01 4.20 7.36
CA PRO A 144 -29.41 4.48 7.03
C PRO A 144 -29.73 5.96 6.74
N ARG A 145 -28.72 6.84 6.78
CA ARG A 145 -28.81 8.27 6.44
C ARG A 145 -28.12 8.62 5.13
N ALA A 146 -27.70 7.61 4.36
CA ALA A 146 -27.06 7.80 3.07
C ALA A 146 -27.96 8.64 2.13
N PRO A 147 -27.36 9.56 1.35
CA PRO A 147 -28.10 10.43 0.45
C PRO A 147 -28.55 9.68 -0.80
N GLN A 148 -29.51 10.26 -1.52
CA GLN A 148 -29.77 9.88 -2.91
C GLN A 148 -28.73 10.56 -3.81
N LEU A 149 -28.01 9.78 -4.61
CA LEU A 149 -26.88 10.21 -5.44
C LEU A 149 -27.19 10.16 -6.94
N ASN A 150 -28.47 10.37 -7.30
CA ASN A 150 -28.92 10.38 -8.68
C ASN A 150 -28.22 11.48 -9.48
N GLY A 151 -27.46 11.09 -10.50
CA GLY A 151 -26.67 12.01 -11.33
C GLY A 151 -25.19 12.12 -10.92
N VAL A 152 -24.79 11.57 -9.77
CA VAL A 152 -23.37 11.52 -9.36
C VAL A 152 -22.69 10.37 -10.10
N ASN A 153 -21.65 10.68 -10.85
CA ASN A 153 -20.76 9.70 -11.48
C ASN A 153 -19.63 9.32 -10.51
N TYR A 154 -19.27 8.03 -10.41
CA TYR A 154 -18.15 7.62 -9.55
C TYR A 154 -17.36 6.40 -10.04
N SER A 155 -16.17 6.23 -9.45
CA SER A 155 -15.46 4.95 -9.37
C SER A 155 -14.62 4.89 -8.09
N VAL A 156 -14.28 3.68 -7.64
CA VAL A 156 -13.51 3.42 -6.42
C VAL A 156 -12.24 2.65 -6.75
N LEU A 157 -11.10 3.12 -6.25
CA LEU A 157 -9.85 2.37 -6.18
C LEU A 157 -9.61 1.96 -4.72
N ALA A 158 -9.67 0.66 -4.46
CA ALA A 158 -9.49 0.09 -3.13
C ALA A 158 -8.06 -0.44 -2.98
N LEU A 159 -7.38 -0.07 -1.90
CA LEU A 159 -6.05 -0.58 -1.55
C LEU A 159 -6.16 -1.50 -0.32
N GLY A 160 -5.40 -2.59 -0.33
CA GLY A 160 -5.24 -3.49 0.80
C GLY A 160 -4.11 -4.49 0.56
N ASP A 161 -4.00 -5.49 1.43
CA ASP A 161 -3.07 -6.60 1.28
C ASP A 161 -3.83 -7.92 1.46
N LYS A 162 -3.59 -8.90 0.59
CA LYS A 162 -4.22 -10.23 0.64
C LYS A 162 -3.73 -11.12 1.78
N THR A 163 -2.68 -10.72 2.52
CA THR A 163 -2.35 -11.37 3.80
C THR A 163 -3.49 -11.18 4.82
N TYR A 164 -4.26 -10.10 4.70
CA TYR A 164 -5.45 -9.85 5.51
C TYR A 164 -6.69 -10.48 4.88
N LYS A 165 -7.50 -11.12 5.72
CA LYS A 165 -8.78 -11.75 5.37
C LYS A 165 -9.75 -10.79 4.67
N HIS A 166 -9.85 -9.56 5.17
CA HIS A 166 -10.78 -8.53 4.67
C HIS A 166 -10.17 -7.64 3.59
N PHE A 167 -9.50 -8.26 2.62
CA PHE A 167 -8.82 -7.60 1.49
C PHE A 167 -9.72 -6.56 0.77
N CYS A 168 -9.32 -5.29 0.80
CA CYS A 168 -10.01 -4.15 0.17
C CYS A 168 -11.47 -3.90 0.61
N LYS A 169 -11.93 -4.51 1.72
CA LYS A 169 -13.33 -4.48 2.18
C LYS A 169 -13.94 -3.08 2.23
N THR A 170 -13.22 -2.08 2.76
CA THR A 170 -13.71 -0.70 2.86
C THR A 170 -14.10 -0.12 1.50
N GLY A 171 -13.27 -0.35 0.48
CA GLY A 171 -13.52 0.15 -0.87
C GLY A 171 -14.66 -0.61 -1.57
N GLU A 172 -14.78 -1.92 -1.34
CA GLU A 172 -15.92 -2.70 -1.83
C GLU A 172 -17.25 -2.22 -1.23
N GLU A 173 -17.29 -2.02 0.09
CA GLU A 173 -18.51 -1.60 0.80
C GLU A 173 -18.93 -0.17 0.40
N ILE A 174 -17.97 0.74 0.19
CA ILE A 174 -18.24 2.06 -0.39
C ILE A 174 -18.77 1.95 -1.83
N ASP A 175 -18.15 1.14 -2.68
CA ASP A 175 -18.58 0.91 -4.07
C ASP A 175 -20.00 0.34 -4.17
N VAL A 176 -20.35 -0.60 -3.30
CA VAL A 176 -21.70 -1.18 -3.18
C VAL A 176 -22.69 -0.15 -2.64
N ALA A 177 -22.32 0.63 -1.62
CA ALA A 177 -23.17 1.64 -1.01
C ALA A 177 -23.53 2.76 -2.00
N LEU A 178 -22.54 3.31 -2.71
CA LEU A 178 -22.76 4.38 -3.69
C LEU A 178 -23.67 3.94 -4.84
N LYS A 179 -23.47 2.71 -5.35
CA LYS A 179 -24.40 2.10 -6.33
C LYS A 179 -25.82 1.99 -5.78
N SER A 180 -25.96 1.53 -4.54
CA SER A 180 -27.26 1.38 -3.88
C SER A 180 -27.96 2.72 -3.62
N CYS A 181 -27.19 3.80 -3.51
CA CYS A 181 -27.68 5.18 -3.40
C CYS A 181 -28.07 5.84 -4.75
N GLY A 182 -27.93 5.13 -5.87
CA GLY A 182 -28.29 5.63 -7.20
C GLY A 182 -27.18 6.34 -7.98
N ALA A 183 -25.94 6.34 -7.48
CA ALA A 183 -24.80 6.87 -8.22
C ALA A 183 -24.44 5.98 -9.43
N TYR A 184 -24.00 6.60 -10.53
CA TYR A 184 -23.59 5.88 -11.74
C TYR A 184 -22.12 5.49 -11.70
N ARG A 185 -21.83 4.20 -11.89
CA ARG A 185 -20.47 3.67 -11.87
C ARG A 185 -19.83 3.79 -13.25
N VAL A 186 -18.91 4.74 -13.39
CA VAL A 186 -18.21 5.08 -14.66
C VAL A 186 -17.22 4.00 -15.09
N THR A 187 -16.51 3.43 -14.12
CA THR A 187 -15.53 2.35 -14.30
C THR A 187 -15.70 1.38 -13.13
N PRO A 188 -15.62 0.04 -13.32
CA PRO A 188 -15.67 -0.90 -12.21
C PRO A 188 -14.66 -0.56 -11.12
N ALA A 189 -15.03 -0.80 -9.86
CA ALA A 189 -14.07 -0.64 -8.76
C ALA A 189 -12.93 -1.65 -8.92
N VAL A 190 -11.71 -1.20 -8.66
CA VAL A 190 -10.50 -2.00 -8.75
C VAL A 190 -9.93 -2.21 -7.35
N LYS A 191 -9.55 -3.45 -7.06
CA LYS A 191 -8.90 -3.86 -5.81
C LYS A 191 -7.43 -4.07 -6.06
N CYS A 192 -6.60 -3.37 -5.30
CA CYS A 192 -5.16 -3.43 -5.38
C CYS A 192 -4.60 -4.12 -4.14
N ASP A 193 -3.71 -5.07 -4.39
CA ASP A 193 -2.81 -5.66 -3.40
C ASP A 193 -1.60 -4.72 -3.21
N VAL A 194 -0.59 -5.10 -2.41
CA VAL A 194 0.58 -4.24 -2.15
C VAL A 194 1.32 -3.84 -3.43
N ASP A 195 1.26 -4.64 -4.49
CA ASP A 195 1.69 -4.40 -5.88
C ASP A 195 0.64 -3.61 -6.70
N TYR A 196 0.22 -2.45 -6.18
CA TYR A 196 -0.88 -1.64 -6.72
C TYR A 196 -0.55 -0.83 -7.99
N GLU A 197 0.71 -0.75 -8.42
CA GLU A 197 1.18 0.21 -9.43
C GLU A 197 0.46 0.06 -10.78
N GLN A 198 0.50 -1.12 -11.39
CA GLN A 198 -0.13 -1.38 -12.70
C GLN A 198 -1.67 -1.39 -12.63
N PRO A 199 -2.33 -2.01 -11.63
CA PRO A 199 -3.78 -1.94 -11.48
C PRO A 199 -4.30 -0.50 -11.29
N SER A 200 -3.64 0.31 -10.47
CA SER A 200 -4.04 1.70 -10.23
C SER A 200 -3.84 2.58 -11.47
N GLU A 201 -2.72 2.44 -12.18
CA GLU A 201 -2.46 3.15 -13.43
C GLU A 201 -3.52 2.82 -14.50
N THR A 202 -3.87 1.55 -14.65
CA THR A 202 -4.92 1.09 -15.56
C THR A 202 -6.28 1.70 -15.19
N TRP A 203 -6.65 1.67 -13.91
CA TRP A 203 -7.90 2.26 -13.41
C TRP A 203 -7.97 3.77 -13.63
N MET A 204 -6.90 4.52 -13.29
CA MET A 204 -6.85 5.98 -13.48
C MET A 204 -7.06 6.36 -14.94
N ASN A 205 -6.39 5.67 -15.86
CA ASN A 205 -6.46 5.97 -17.29
C ASN A 205 -7.84 5.65 -17.87
N LEU A 206 -8.46 4.53 -17.48
CA LEU A 206 -9.83 4.16 -17.86
C LEU A 206 -10.89 5.12 -17.28
N PHE A 207 -10.75 5.48 -16.01
CA PHE A 207 -11.68 6.39 -15.34
C PHE A 207 -11.68 7.78 -16.01
N LEU A 208 -10.50 8.39 -16.20
CA LEU A 208 -10.40 9.69 -16.88
C LEU A 208 -10.85 9.65 -18.35
N LEU A 209 -10.66 8.52 -19.05
CA LEU A 209 -11.17 8.34 -20.41
C LEU A 209 -12.71 8.36 -20.42
N ASN A 210 -13.34 7.62 -19.50
CA ASN A 210 -14.80 7.50 -19.43
C ASN A 210 -15.51 8.74 -18.84
N LEU A 211 -14.77 9.65 -18.18
CA LEU A 211 -15.27 10.97 -17.77
C LEU A 211 -15.31 11.99 -18.91
N SER A 212 -14.53 11.77 -19.98
CA SER A 212 -14.36 12.74 -21.06
C SER A 212 -15.30 12.41 -22.24
N PRO A 213 -16.01 13.39 -22.83
CA PRO A 213 -16.54 13.20 -24.16
C PRO A 213 -15.36 13.01 -25.12
N ALA A 214 -15.46 12.05 -26.05
CA ALA A 214 -14.35 11.69 -26.92
C ALA A 214 -14.01 12.82 -27.90
N GLU A 215 -13.07 13.69 -27.55
CA GLU A 215 -12.47 14.63 -28.48
C GLU A 215 -11.62 13.87 -29.52
N THR A 216 -11.86 14.19 -30.79
CA THR A 216 -11.10 13.62 -31.91
C THR A 216 -9.68 14.16 -31.87
N PRO A 217 -8.62 13.33 -31.81
CA PRO A 217 -7.26 13.85 -31.84
C PRO A 217 -6.95 14.43 -33.23
N GLU A 218 -6.67 15.74 -33.28
CA GLU A 218 -6.05 16.35 -34.47
C GLU A 218 -4.63 15.79 -34.66
N PRO A 219 -4.19 15.56 -35.91
CA PRO A 219 -2.90 14.92 -36.18
C PRO A 219 -1.74 15.89 -35.94
N VAL A 220 -1.10 15.79 -34.77
CA VAL A 220 0.21 16.42 -34.54
C VAL A 220 1.26 15.67 -35.36
N VAL A 221 1.78 16.33 -36.41
CA VAL A 221 2.83 15.78 -37.26
C VAL A 221 4.19 15.97 -36.60
N THR A 222 4.57 15.06 -35.71
CA THR A 222 5.95 15.00 -35.17
C THR A 222 6.85 14.14 -36.05
N SER A 223 7.85 14.77 -36.64
CA SER A 223 8.92 14.10 -37.40
C SER A 223 9.75 13.20 -36.48
N ALA A 224 9.82 11.91 -36.77
CA ALA A 224 10.63 10.96 -36.02
C ALA A 224 12.14 11.24 -36.15
N PRO A 225 12.91 11.28 -35.05
CA PRO A 225 14.34 11.09 -35.10
C PRO A 225 14.66 9.60 -35.22
N THR A 226 15.51 9.23 -36.18
CA THR A 226 16.03 7.87 -36.31
C THR A 226 17.04 7.60 -35.19
N ALA A 227 16.77 6.64 -34.31
CA ALA A 227 17.72 6.20 -33.28
C ALA A 227 18.84 5.34 -33.90
N PRO A 228 20.12 5.65 -33.69
CA PRO A 228 21.20 4.67 -33.82
C PRO A 228 21.27 3.83 -32.55
N ALA A 229 21.38 2.51 -32.69
CA ALA A 229 21.66 1.62 -31.57
C ALA A 229 23.13 1.80 -31.12
N SER A 230 23.35 2.03 -29.82
CA SER A 230 24.66 1.99 -29.18
C SER A 230 24.53 1.50 -27.74
N SER A 231 25.21 0.40 -27.44
CA SER A 231 25.39 -0.16 -26.10
C SER A 231 26.53 0.55 -25.35
N SER A 232 26.29 1.07 -24.14
CA SER A 232 27.29 1.10 -23.05
C SER A 232 26.75 1.71 -21.75
N ALA A 233 26.97 0.99 -20.65
CA ALA A 233 27.19 1.41 -19.26
C ALA A 233 26.94 2.88 -18.83
N GLY A 234 26.14 3.02 -17.76
CA GLY A 234 26.38 3.93 -16.64
C GLY A 234 26.22 5.44 -16.90
N GLY A 235 25.05 5.98 -16.54
CA GLY A 235 24.84 7.43 -16.47
C GLY A 235 23.50 7.80 -15.82
N PHE A 236 23.57 8.61 -14.77
CA PHE A 236 22.47 9.27 -14.05
C PHE A 236 21.24 9.61 -14.93
N GLY A 237 20.05 9.16 -14.53
CA GLY A 237 18.81 9.54 -15.20
C GLY A 237 17.56 8.71 -14.92
N GLU A 238 17.68 7.50 -14.35
CA GLU A 238 16.52 6.71 -13.90
C GLU A 238 16.37 6.80 -12.38
N GLU A 239 15.18 7.16 -11.93
CA GLU A 239 14.85 7.31 -10.51
C GLU A 239 14.55 5.92 -9.92
N PHE A 240 15.32 5.52 -8.90
CA PHE A 240 15.15 4.22 -8.25
C PHE A 240 13.80 4.16 -7.53
N SER A 241 13.10 3.05 -7.72
CA SER A 241 11.71 2.87 -7.28
C SER A 241 11.44 1.39 -7.04
N LYS A 242 10.25 1.06 -6.52
CA LYS A 242 9.84 -0.34 -6.33
C LYS A 242 9.89 -1.19 -7.61
N SER A 243 9.64 -0.60 -8.78
CA SER A 243 9.76 -1.27 -10.09
C SER A 243 11.16 -1.24 -10.68
N ASN A 244 12.08 -0.46 -10.10
CA ASN A 244 13.49 -0.37 -10.50
C ASN A 244 14.35 -0.17 -9.23
N PRO A 245 14.53 -1.21 -8.40
CA PRO A 245 15.17 -1.07 -7.09
C PRO A 245 16.69 -0.83 -7.22
N TYR A 246 17.24 -0.04 -6.29
CA TYR A 246 18.68 0.18 -6.18
C TYR A 246 19.35 -1.04 -5.51
N MET A 247 20.50 -1.46 -6.02
CA MET A 247 21.30 -2.55 -5.45
C MET A 247 22.21 -2.01 -4.33
N ALA A 248 21.65 -1.87 -3.13
CA ALA A 248 22.35 -1.34 -1.98
C ALA A 248 23.35 -2.36 -1.40
N THR A 249 24.57 -1.91 -1.09
CA THR A 249 25.62 -2.74 -0.48
C THR A 249 25.44 -2.82 1.03
N VAL A 250 25.53 -4.01 1.62
CA VAL A 250 25.51 -4.20 3.08
C VAL A 250 26.83 -3.71 3.68
N LEU A 251 26.77 -2.70 4.54
CA LEU A 251 27.92 -2.10 5.22
C LEU A 251 28.17 -2.75 6.58
N GLU A 252 27.13 -2.89 7.40
CA GLU A 252 27.21 -3.52 8.72
C GLU A 252 25.96 -4.38 9.01
N LYS A 253 26.18 -5.50 9.70
CA LYS A 253 25.14 -6.44 10.19
C LYS A 253 25.51 -6.89 11.59
N VAL A 254 24.85 -6.35 12.63
CA VAL A 254 25.17 -6.62 14.04
C VAL A 254 23.94 -7.07 14.81
N ARG A 255 24.01 -8.19 15.52
CA ARG A 255 22.97 -8.60 16.47
C ARG A 255 23.00 -7.66 17.68
N ILE A 256 21.87 -7.02 17.96
CA ILE A 256 21.70 -6.05 19.05
C ILE A 256 20.87 -6.60 20.24
N THR A 257 20.46 -7.87 20.19
CA THR A 257 20.02 -8.63 21.38
C THR A 257 21.15 -9.49 21.96
N GLY A 258 21.14 -9.69 23.28
CA GLY A 258 22.07 -10.57 23.97
C GLY A 258 21.83 -12.05 23.66
N ASP A 259 22.85 -12.88 23.87
CA ASP A 259 22.83 -14.32 23.54
C ASP A 259 21.74 -15.11 24.27
N ASP A 260 21.32 -14.67 25.47
CA ASP A 260 20.27 -15.30 26.28
C ASP A 260 18.84 -14.79 25.95
N SER A 261 18.72 -13.87 24.98
CA SER A 261 17.43 -13.44 24.44
C SER A 261 16.78 -14.55 23.62
N ASP A 262 15.45 -14.71 23.79
CA ASP A 262 14.60 -15.50 22.89
C ASP A 262 14.04 -14.66 21.73
N LYS A 263 14.66 -13.51 21.47
CA LYS A 263 14.60 -12.76 20.22
C LYS A 263 15.99 -12.65 19.61
N GLU A 264 15.99 -12.61 18.29
CA GLU A 264 17.14 -12.25 17.49
C GLU A 264 16.79 -10.97 16.76
N VAL A 265 17.47 -9.87 17.08
CA VAL A 265 17.27 -8.57 16.43
C VAL A 265 18.60 -8.07 15.90
N TYR A 266 18.64 -7.70 14.63
CA TYR A 266 19.80 -7.13 13.95
C TYR A 266 19.62 -5.62 13.72
N HIS A 267 20.71 -4.89 13.90
CA HIS A 267 20.97 -3.64 13.20
C HIS A 267 21.58 -3.99 11.84
N VAL A 268 21.07 -3.40 10.77
CA VAL A 268 21.64 -3.55 9.41
C VAL A 268 21.78 -2.17 8.79
N GLU A 269 22.96 -1.89 8.26
CA GLU A 269 23.32 -0.64 7.58
C GLU A 269 23.59 -0.93 6.10
N LEU A 270 22.97 -0.16 5.20
CA LEU A 270 23.11 -0.32 3.75
C LEU A 270 23.57 0.99 3.12
N SER A 271 24.51 0.92 2.18
CA SER A 271 24.94 2.08 1.39
C SER A 271 23.89 2.46 0.36
N LEU A 272 23.63 3.77 0.25
CA LEU A 272 22.89 4.44 -0.82
C LEU A 272 23.83 5.28 -1.71
N GLU A 273 25.16 5.17 -1.57
CA GLU A 273 26.15 6.00 -2.26
C GLU A 273 25.93 6.01 -3.78
N GLY A 274 25.81 7.20 -4.37
CA GLY A 274 25.61 7.37 -5.80
C GLY A 274 24.25 6.92 -6.35
N SER A 275 23.30 6.50 -5.49
CA SER A 275 21.92 6.21 -5.90
C SER A 275 21.09 7.46 -6.16
N GLY A 276 21.36 8.55 -5.44
CA GLY A 276 20.49 9.73 -5.40
C GLY A 276 19.17 9.51 -4.65
N LEU A 277 19.00 8.39 -3.92
CA LEU A 277 17.84 8.15 -3.08
C LEU A 277 17.88 9.03 -1.81
N GLU A 278 16.81 9.80 -1.59
CA GLU A 278 16.63 10.62 -0.40
C GLU A 278 15.48 10.07 0.48
N TYR A 279 15.68 10.03 1.80
CA TYR A 279 14.66 9.63 2.77
C TYR A 279 14.60 10.54 4.00
N GLU A 280 13.41 10.66 4.59
CA GLU A 280 13.19 11.40 5.83
C GLU A 280 12.89 10.44 6.99
N PRO A 281 13.22 10.79 8.24
CA PRO A 281 12.85 9.99 9.40
C PRO A 281 11.35 9.65 9.42
N GLY A 282 11.03 8.36 9.56
CA GLY A 282 9.66 7.84 9.47
C GLY A 282 9.25 7.33 8.08
N ASP A 283 10.09 7.50 7.05
CA ASP A 283 9.99 6.69 5.82
C ASP A 283 10.35 5.21 6.13
N SER A 284 9.95 4.32 5.21
CA SER A 284 10.31 2.89 5.26
C SER A 284 11.28 2.52 4.15
N LEU A 285 12.09 1.50 4.39
CA LEU A 285 12.91 0.86 3.36
C LEU A 285 12.19 -0.42 2.91
N GLY A 286 11.87 -0.50 1.62
CA GLY A 286 11.38 -1.72 1.00
C GLY A 286 12.53 -2.57 0.50
N ILE A 287 12.65 -3.79 1.02
CA ILE A 287 13.72 -4.74 0.70
C ILE A 287 13.13 -5.91 -0.08
N PHE A 288 13.66 -6.18 -1.27
CA PHE A 288 13.35 -7.40 -2.02
C PHE A 288 14.21 -8.56 -1.53
N THR A 289 13.59 -9.73 -1.32
CA THR A 289 14.23 -10.89 -0.70
C THR A 289 14.14 -12.15 -1.54
N LYS A 290 15.02 -13.10 -1.25
CA LYS A 290 14.94 -14.49 -1.68
C LYS A 290 14.11 -15.29 -0.66
N ASN A 291 13.48 -16.37 -1.10
CA ASN A 291 12.88 -17.36 -0.21
C ASN A 291 13.96 -18.26 0.43
N PRO A 292 13.69 -18.90 1.60
CA PRO A 292 14.63 -19.82 2.21
C PRO A 292 14.91 -21.03 1.31
N GLU A 293 16.18 -21.27 0.95
CA GLU A 293 16.58 -22.34 0.02
C GLU A 293 16.10 -23.73 0.47
N ALA A 294 16.08 -23.99 1.79
CA ALA A 294 15.56 -25.23 2.35
C ALA A 294 14.08 -25.46 2.01
N LEU A 295 13.23 -24.42 2.10
CA LEU A 295 11.81 -24.52 1.78
C LEU A 295 11.59 -24.76 0.28
N VAL A 296 12.38 -24.10 -0.59
CA VAL A 296 12.36 -24.34 -2.04
C VAL A 296 12.75 -25.80 -2.33
N GLY A 297 13.82 -26.29 -1.69
CA GLY A 297 14.27 -27.68 -1.80
C GLY A 297 13.23 -28.69 -1.34
N ASP A 298 12.58 -28.46 -0.19
CA ASP A 298 11.54 -29.32 0.35
C ASP A 298 10.30 -29.37 -0.56
N ILE A 299 9.88 -28.23 -1.13
CA ILE A 299 8.76 -28.18 -2.10
C ILE A 299 9.10 -28.93 -3.38
N LEU A 300 10.29 -28.75 -3.95
CA LEU A 300 10.74 -29.49 -5.14
C LEU A 300 10.83 -31.00 -4.86
N ALA A 301 11.33 -31.40 -3.69
CA ALA A 301 11.43 -32.79 -3.27
C ALA A 301 10.05 -33.44 -3.04
N PHE A 302 9.09 -32.72 -2.44
CA PHE A 302 7.73 -33.20 -2.22
C PHE A 302 6.94 -33.33 -3.54
N THR A 303 7.03 -32.33 -4.41
CA THR A 303 6.31 -32.30 -5.70
C THR A 303 6.94 -33.21 -6.76
N GLY A 304 8.24 -33.52 -6.63
CA GLY A 304 8.98 -34.29 -7.62
C GLY A 304 9.22 -33.54 -8.94
N PHE A 305 9.09 -32.21 -8.95
CA PHE A 305 9.36 -31.39 -10.12
C PHE A 305 10.85 -31.36 -10.45
N ASP A 306 11.18 -31.36 -11.75
CA ASP A 306 12.54 -31.05 -12.20
C ASP A 306 12.81 -29.57 -11.93
N ALA A 307 13.89 -29.27 -11.20
CA ALA A 307 14.25 -27.91 -10.81
C ALA A 307 14.43 -26.97 -12.01
N GLU A 308 14.88 -27.51 -13.15
CA GLU A 308 15.12 -26.77 -14.40
C GLU A 308 13.88 -26.73 -15.31
N GLN A 309 12.75 -27.32 -14.90
CA GLN A 309 11.50 -27.26 -15.64
C GLN A 309 11.07 -25.80 -15.83
N LYS A 310 10.82 -25.41 -17.08
CA LYS A 310 10.33 -24.07 -17.41
C LYS A 310 8.88 -23.85 -17.01
N VAL A 311 8.61 -22.62 -16.57
CA VAL A 311 7.30 -22.08 -16.17
C VAL A 311 7.25 -20.59 -16.50
N ASP A 312 6.05 -20.10 -16.80
CA ASP A 312 5.78 -18.68 -17.01
C ASP A 312 5.43 -17.99 -15.68
N VAL A 313 6.14 -16.92 -15.32
CA VAL A 313 5.80 -16.03 -14.21
C VAL A 313 5.54 -14.65 -14.77
N GLY A 314 4.26 -14.28 -14.92
CA GLY A 314 3.87 -13.06 -15.62
C GLY A 314 4.14 -13.17 -17.11
N GLU A 315 5.07 -12.37 -17.63
CA GLU A 315 5.51 -12.38 -19.04
C GLU A 315 6.88 -13.05 -19.24
N GLU A 316 7.51 -13.57 -18.17
CA GLU A 316 8.87 -14.13 -18.19
C GLU A 316 8.88 -15.66 -18.05
N GLU A 317 9.63 -16.35 -18.92
CA GLU A 317 9.86 -17.81 -18.84
C GLU A 317 11.13 -18.11 -18.02
N MET A 318 10.97 -18.75 -16.88
CA MET A 318 12.05 -19.04 -15.92
C MET A 318 12.02 -20.49 -15.44
N SER A 319 13.02 -20.93 -14.66
CA SER A 319 12.96 -22.27 -14.04
C SER A 319 11.98 -22.28 -12.86
N ILE A 320 11.34 -23.41 -12.56
CA ILE A 320 10.48 -23.53 -11.38
C ILE A 320 11.25 -23.28 -10.08
N LYS A 321 12.54 -23.64 -10.03
CA LYS A 321 13.41 -23.32 -8.89
C LYS A 321 13.60 -21.81 -8.74
N GLU A 322 13.88 -21.09 -9.82
CA GLU A 322 14.04 -19.63 -9.84
C GLU A 322 12.74 -18.92 -9.43
N ALA A 323 11.61 -19.33 -10.00
CA ALA A 323 10.28 -18.84 -9.63
C ALA A 323 9.99 -18.96 -8.13
N LEU A 324 10.23 -20.14 -7.55
CA LEU A 324 10.05 -20.40 -6.11
C LEU A 324 11.11 -19.71 -5.24
N SER A 325 12.32 -19.46 -5.74
CA SER A 325 13.39 -18.79 -4.98
C SER A 325 13.26 -17.27 -4.93
N HIS A 326 12.76 -16.64 -5.99
CA HIS A 326 12.87 -15.19 -6.18
C HIS A 326 11.58 -14.45 -6.50
N HIS A 327 10.58 -15.12 -7.08
CA HIS A 327 9.44 -14.43 -7.69
C HIS A 327 8.10 -14.72 -7.01
N LEU A 328 7.94 -15.84 -6.29
CA LEU A 328 6.66 -16.28 -5.73
C LEU A 328 6.68 -16.34 -4.20
N GLU A 329 5.59 -15.90 -3.57
CA GLU A 329 5.42 -16.04 -2.12
C GLU A 329 5.13 -17.51 -1.77
N ILE A 330 6.00 -18.11 -0.97
CA ILE A 330 5.86 -19.51 -0.52
C ILE A 330 5.94 -19.70 1.00
N THR A 331 6.33 -18.66 1.76
CA THR A 331 6.49 -18.70 3.23
C THR A 331 5.22 -18.35 3.99
N MET A 332 4.25 -17.68 3.35
CA MET A 332 2.96 -17.33 3.94
C MET A 332 1.79 -17.78 3.07
N LEU A 333 0.75 -18.32 3.71
CA LEU A 333 -0.53 -18.55 3.06
C LEU A 333 -1.41 -17.29 3.09
N THR A 334 -2.29 -17.16 2.10
CA THR A 334 -3.29 -16.09 2.00
C THR A 334 -4.67 -16.67 1.70
N PHE A 335 -5.73 -15.94 2.03
CA PHE A 335 -7.10 -16.36 1.69
C PHE A 335 -7.30 -16.50 0.18
N ASP A 336 -6.72 -15.60 -0.63
CA ASP A 336 -6.75 -15.68 -2.10
C ASP A 336 -6.07 -16.97 -2.62
N LEU A 337 -4.91 -17.34 -2.05
CA LEU A 337 -4.22 -18.59 -2.38
C LEU A 337 -5.07 -19.81 -2.01
N LEU A 338 -5.58 -19.89 -0.77
CA LEU A 338 -6.42 -21.02 -0.34
C LEU A 338 -7.68 -21.15 -1.22
N LYS A 339 -8.30 -20.03 -1.60
CA LYS A 339 -9.45 -20.00 -2.51
C LYS A 339 -9.08 -20.50 -3.91
N LYS A 340 -8.01 -19.99 -4.53
CA LYS A 340 -7.53 -20.46 -5.84
C LYS A 340 -7.16 -21.96 -5.81
N TYR A 341 -6.51 -22.40 -4.74
CA TYR A 341 -6.16 -23.80 -4.52
C TYR A 341 -7.42 -24.67 -4.41
N GLN A 342 -8.44 -24.23 -3.67
CA GLN A 342 -9.75 -24.91 -3.62
C GLN A 342 -10.44 -24.93 -4.99
N GLU A 343 -10.38 -23.84 -5.74
CA GLU A 343 -10.97 -23.75 -7.07
C GLU A 343 -10.31 -24.70 -8.08
N LYS A 344 -9.00 -24.96 -7.97
CA LYS A 344 -8.28 -25.95 -8.80
C LYS A 344 -8.50 -27.39 -8.33
N THR A 345 -8.35 -27.65 -7.03
CA THR A 345 -8.38 -29.02 -6.47
C THR A 345 -9.78 -29.57 -6.24
N LYS A 346 -10.77 -28.69 -6.06
CA LYS A 346 -12.13 -29.01 -5.58
C LYS A 346 -12.16 -29.78 -4.26
N ASN A 347 -11.12 -29.64 -3.43
CA ASN A 347 -11.03 -30.34 -2.15
C ASN A 347 -12.17 -29.89 -1.20
N ALA A 348 -12.86 -30.87 -0.59
CA ALA A 348 -14.03 -30.64 0.24
C ALA A 348 -13.71 -30.21 1.68
N GLU A 349 -12.56 -30.61 2.23
CA GLU A 349 -12.13 -30.19 3.57
C GLU A 349 -11.59 -28.75 3.51
N LEU A 350 -10.84 -28.40 2.46
CA LEU A 350 -10.42 -27.02 2.21
C LEU A 350 -11.64 -26.10 1.97
N ALA A 351 -12.71 -26.59 1.35
CA ALA A 351 -13.96 -25.85 1.20
C ALA A 351 -14.67 -25.57 2.54
N LYS A 352 -14.52 -26.46 3.55
CA LYS A 352 -15.02 -26.21 4.92
C LYS A 352 -14.13 -25.19 5.64
N LEU A 353 -12.80 -25.33 5.50
CA LEU A 353 -11.84 -24.40 6.11
C LEU A 353 -12.08 -22.97 5.65
N LEU A 354 -12.37 -22.74 4.37
CA LEU A 354 -12.66 -21.41 3.81
C LEU A 354 -13.96 -20.75 4.33
N VAL A 355 -14.80 -21.46 5.09
CA VAL A 355 -16.04 -20.92 5.70
C VAL A 355 -16.07 -21.02 7.23
N ASP A 356 -15.00 -21.51 7.85
CA ASP A 356 -14.81 -21.56 9.30
C ASP A 356 -13.77 -20.50 9.68
N ASP A 357 -14.25 -19.37 10.21
CA ASP A 357 -13.41 -18.20 10.47
C ASP A 357 -12.27 -18.46 11.45
N GLU A 358 -12.50 -19.24 12.50
CA GLU A 358 -11.52 -19.52 13.56
C GLU A 358 -10.47 -20.52 13.06
N ALA A 359 -10.91 -21.59 12.39
CA ALA A 359 -10.01 -22.56 11.80
C ALA A 359 -9.17 -21.96 10.66
N LEU A 360 -9.74 -21.07 9.84
CA LEU A 360 -9.05 -20.37 8.76
C LEU A 360 -7.93 -19.48 9.30
N ASP A 361 -8.20 -18.69 10.34
CA ASP A 361 -7.20 -17.78 10.92
C ASP A 361 -6.06 -18.58 11.59
N GLU A 362 -6.35 -19.71 12.25
CA GLU A 362 -5.32 -20.63 12.78
C GLU A 362 -4.51 -21.33 11.67
N TYR A 363 -5.13 -21.61 10.52
CA TYR A 363 -4.47 -22.24 9.40
C TYR A 363 -3.59 -21.25 8.62
N LEU A 364 -4.05 -20.03 8.38
CA LEU A 364 -3.25 -18.96 7.76
C LEU A 364 -2.06 -18.58 8.65
N TYR A 365 -2.25 -18.51 9.98
CA TYR A 365 -1.19 -18.17 10.91
C TYR A 365 -0.16 -19.31 11.03
N GLY A 366 0.96 -19.18 10.30
CA GLY A 366 2.14 -20.02 10.47
C GLY A 366 2.08 -21.38 9.75
N HIS A 367 1.29 -21.50 8.68
CA HIS A 367 1.54 -22.51 7.65
C HIS A 367 2.17 -21.84 6.43
N ASP A 368 2.85 -22.62 5.61
CA ASP A 368 3.49 -22.22 4.36
C ASP A 368 3.02 -23.11 3.20
N VAL A 369 3.49 -22.85 1.98
CA VAL A 369 3.00 -23.54 0.78
C VAL A 369 3.26 -25.05 0.82
N LEU A 370 4.31 -25.52 1.51
CA LEU A 370 4.55 -26.96 1.64
C LEU A 370 3.44 -27.62 2.47
N ASP A 371 2.97 -27.00 3.55
CA ASP A 371 1.86 -27.57 4.34
C ASP A 371 0.57 -27.66 3.54
N LEU A 372 0.28 -26.65 2.71
CA LEU A 372 -0.90 -26.64 1.85
C LEU A 372 -0.87 -27.79 0.84
N LEU A 373 0.33 -28.11 0.32
CA LEU A 373 0.57 -29.24 -0.58
C LEU A 373 0.48 -30.60 0.15
N GLU A 374 0.97 -30.69 1.39
CA GLU A 374 0.94 -31.89 2.23
C GLU A 374 -0.47 -32.21 2.78
N ASP A 375 -1.17 -31.21 3.31
CA ASP A 375 -2.49 -31.35 3.96
C ASP A 375 -3.62 -31.56 2.94
N PHE A 376 -3.48 -30.99 1.74
CA PHE A 376 -4.46 -31.09 0.67
C PHE A 376 -3.84 -31.55 -0.67
N PRO A 377 -3.34 -32.81 -0.76
CA PRO A 377 -2.63 -33.30 -1.94
C PRO A 377 -3.49 -33.27 -3.22
N TYR A 378 -2.84 -32.96 -4.35
CA TYR A 378 -3.44 -32.93 -5.67
C TYR A 378 -2.38 -33.19 -6.76
N ASP A 379 -2.83 -33.58 -7.96
CA ASP A 379 -1.99 -33.81 -9.14
C ASP A 379 -1.52 -32.47 -9.75
N TRP A 380 -0.57 -31.85 -9.06
CA TRP A 380 0.08 -30.61 -9.48
C TRP A 380 1.12 -30.86 -10.58
N ASN A 381 1.26 -29.89 -11.46
CA ASN A 381 2.46 -29.69 -12.26
C ASN A 381 2.97 -28.27 -11.99
N ALA A 382 4.21 -27.98 -12.37
CA ALA A 382 4.85 -26.70 -12.07
C ALA A 382 4.01 -25.48 -12.51
N HIS A 383 3.46 -25.49 -13.73
CA HIS A 383 2.62 -24.39 -14.25
C HIS A 383 1.35 -24.19 -13.41
N LYS A 384 0.60 -25.26 -13.10
CA LYS A 384 -0.60 -25.17 -12.27
C LYS A 384 -0.29 -24.60 -10.87
N LEU A 385 0.86 -24.94 -10.29
CA LEU A 385 1.28 -24.44 -8.97
C LEU A 385 1.61 -22.94 -9.04
N VAL A 386 2.39 -22.53 -10.04
CA VAL A 386 2.71 -21.11 -10.27
C VAL A 386 1.46 -20.27 -10.47
N GLU A 387 0.46 -20.75 -11.24
CA GLU A 387 -0.82 -20.06 -11.47
C GLU A 387 -1.62 -19.72 -10.18
N VAL A 388 -1.45 -20.46 -9.08
CA VAL A 388 -2.19 -20.18 -7.83
C VAL A 388 -1.42 -19.31 -6.84
N LEU A 389 -0.09 -19.28 -6.93
CA LEU A 389 0.78 -18.46 -6.09
C LEU A 389 0.68 -16.97 -6.46
N ARG A 390 1.09 -16.09 -5.53
CA ARG A 390 1.21 -14.65 -5.78
C ARG A 390 2.69 -14.27 -5.97
N PRO A 391 3.01 -13.17 -6.64
CA PRO A 391 4.34 -12.58 -6.57
C PRO A 391 4.78 -12.34 -5.13
N ILE A 392 6.06 -12.56 -4.82
CA ILE A 392 6.62 -12.24 -3.50
C ILE A 392 6.70 -10.71 -3.34
N PRO A 393 6.08 -10.13 -2.31
CA PRO A 393 6.16 -8.69 -2.09
C PRO A 393 7.50 -8.31 -1.43
N PRO A 394 8.04 -7.10 -1.69
CA PRO A 394 9.14 -6.56 -0.91
C PRO A 394 8.70 -6.36 0.55
N ARG A 395 9.62 -6.55 1.50
CA ARG A 395 9.35 -6.31 2.92
C ARG A 395 9.72 -4.89 3.31
N LEU A 396 8.74 -4.14 3.82
CA LEU A 396 8.95 -2.83 4.43
C LEU A 396 9.55 -2.97 5.85
N TYR A 397 10.50 -2.09 6.16
CA TYR A 397 11.06 -1.85 7.48
C TYR A 397 11.11 -0.35 7.75
N SER A 398 10.57 0.12 8.88
CA SER A 398 10.71 1.51 9.32
C SER A 398 12.19 1.88 9.46
N ILE A 399 12.62 2.96 8.80
CA ILE A 399 14.04 3.34 8.78
C ILE A 399 14.48 3.81 10.17
N SER A 400 15.63 3.29 10.64
CA SER A 400 16.19 3.57 11.97
C SER A 400 17.43 4.48 11.97
N SER A 401 17.63 5.27 10.91
CA SER A 401 18.63 6.34 10.85
C SER A 401 18.04 7.63 10.25
N SER A 402 18.77 8.73 10.33
CA SER A 402 18.49 9.99 9.62
C SER A 402 19.66 10.33 8.70
N MET A 403 19.41 10.68 7.43
CA MET A 403 20.48 11.10 6.50
C MET A 403 21.35 12.24 7.05
N GLU A 404 20.76 13.19 7.80
CA GLU A 404 21.47 14.25 8.53
C GLU A 404 22.53 13.74 9.54
N SER A 405 22.49 12.45 9.91
CA SER A 405 23.40 11.81 10.86
C SER A 405 24.31 10.76 10.22
N VAL A 406 23.92 10.16 9.10
CA VAL A 406 24.60 9.00 8.49
C VAL A 406 24.97 9.19 7.01
N GLY A 407 24.57 10.31 6.40
CA GLY A 407 24.86 10.60 4.99
C GLY A 407 24.07 9.72 4.03
N GLU A 408 24.76 9.14 3.04
CA GLU A 408 24.20 8.23 2.04
C GLU A 408 24.14 6.77 2.56
N GLU A 409 23.68 6.58 3.79
CA GLU A 409 23.45 5.27 4.43
C GLU A 409 21.99 5.15 4.85
N VAL A 410 21.41 3.95 4.83
CA VAL A 410 20.09 3.67 5.39
C VAL A 410 20.15 2.48 6.35
N HIS A 411 19.62 2.67 7.56
CA HIS A 411 19.71 1.67 8.63
C HIS A 411 18.31 1.11 8.89
N VAL A 412 18.22 -0.18 9.19
CA VAL A 412 16.99 -0.85 9.59
C VAL A 412 17.19 -1.69 10.85
N THR A 413 16.11 -1.89 11.61
CA THR A 413 16.10 -2.74 12.81
C THR A 413 15.23 -3.97 12.58
N VAL A 414 15.86 -5.13 12.42
CA VAL A 414 15.22 -6.36 11.89
C VAL A 414 15.06 -7.39 13.01
N SER A 415 13.83 -7.66 13.45
CA SER A 415 13.54 -8.84 14.28
C SER A 415 13.43 -10.06 13.38
N VAL A 416 14.23 -11.10 13.65
CA VAL A 416 14.20 -12.34 12.87
C VAL A 416 12.96 -13.16 13.23
N VAL A 417 12.18 -13.54 12.23
CA VAL A 417 10.98 -14.37 12.40
C VAL A 417 11.39 -15.83 12.29
N ARG A 418 11.38 -16.52 13.44
CA ARG A 418 11.63 -17.97 13.52
C ARG A 418 10.59 -18.65 14.40
N TYR A 419 10.10 -19.80 13.97
CA TYR A 419 9.18 -20.64 14.75
C TYR A 419 9.24 -22.11 14.28
N GLU A 420 8.65 -23.02 15.05
CA GLU A 420 8.59 -24.45 14.72
C GLU A 420 7.12 -24.90 14.66
N ARG A 421 6.75 -25.63 13.60
CA ARG A 421 5.43 -26.26 13.46
C ARG A 421 5.56 -27.55 12.64
N LYS A 422 4.83 -28.60 13.02
CA LYS A 422 4.95 -29.96 12.43
C LYS A 422 6.40 -30.51 12.42
N ASN A 423 7.18 -30.21 13.47
CA ASN A 423 8.62 -30.55 13.60
C ASN A 423 9.54 -29.93 12.51
N ARG A 424 9.05 -28.93 11.76
CA ARG A 424 9.80 -28.18 10.76
C ARG A 424 10.07 -26.78 11.28
N LYS A 425 11.35 -26.36 11.25
CA LYS A 425 11.75 -24.98 11.52
C LYS A 425 11.34 -24.10 10.34
N ARG A 426 10.79 -22.93 10.65
CA ARG A 426 10.30 -21.95 9.69
C ARG A 426 10.95 -20.61 9.95
N ASN A 427 11.27 -19.94 8.86
CA ASN A 427 11.97 -18.68 8.83
C ASN A 427 11.18 -17.72 7.94
N GLY A 428 10.96 -16.48 8.38
CA GLY A 428 10.34 -15.45 7.53
C GLY A 428 11.36 -14.92 6.52
N ALA A 429 11.05 -15.06 5.22
CA ALA A 429 11.97 -14.88 4.08
C ALA A 429 12.99 -13.75 4.26
N CYS A 430 12.52 -12.48 4.29
CA CYS A 430 13.41 -11.32 4.38
C CYS A 430 14.20 -11.27 5.68
N SER A 431 13.56 -11.58 6.80
CA SER A 431 14.18 -11.46 8.12
C SER A 431 15.30 -12.48 8.35
N SER A 432 15.17 -13.70 7.79
CA SER A 432 16.24 -14.69 7.82
C SER A 432 17.28 -14.49 6.74
N HIS A 433 16.90 -14.01 5.54
CA HIS A 433 17.87 -13.65 4.51
C HIS A 433 18.84 -12.57 5.03
N LEU A 434 18.31 -11.54 5.70
CA LEU A 434 19.09 -10.47 6.32
C LEU A 434 19.95 -10.91 7.52
N ALA A 435 19.58 -11.98 8.22
CA ALA A 435 20.34 -12.50 9.36
C ALA A 435 21.40 -13.54 8.94
N ASP A 436 20.95 -14.58 8.24
CA ASP A 436 21.66 -15.86 8.05
C ASP A 436 22.43 -15.95 6.73
N SER A 437 22.03 -15.18 5.70
CA SER A 437 22.42 -15.46 4.31
C SER A 437 23.14 -14.30 3.61
N ILE A 438 22.69 -13.06 3.81
CA ILE A 438 23.37 -11.89 3.25
C ILE A 438 24.64 -11.63 4.06
N GLU A 439 25.76 -11.37 3.39
CA GLU A 439 27.01 -10.99 4.05
C GLU A 439 27.36 -9.50 3.83
N ILE A 440 28.33 -9.00 4.60
CA ILE A 440 28.91 -7.66 4.38
C ILE A 440 29.56 -7.63 2.98
N ASP A 441 29.51 -6.47 2.32
CA ASP A 441 29.89 -6.23 0.93
C ASP A 441 28.99 -6.89 -0.14
N GLU A 442 27.97 -7.67 0.23
CA GLU A 442 26.95 -8.15 -0.72
C GLU A 442 25.90 -7.07 -1.04
N GLN A 443 25.23 -7.20 -2.18
CA GLN A 443 24.19 -6.26 -2.63
C GLN A 443 22.78 -6.84 -2.49
N ILE A 444 21.84 -5.99 -2.05
CA ILE A 444 20.42 -6.32 -1.92
C ILE A 444 19.54 -5.25 -2.60
N PRO A 445 18.55 -5.64 -3.42
CA PRO A 445 17.63 -4.70 -4.06
C PRO A 445 16.70 -4.00 -3.06
N VAL A 446 16.72 -2.67 -3.03
CA VAL A 446 15.92 -1.82 -2.13
C VAL A 446 15.28 -0.62 -2.83
N TYR A 447 14.26 -0.03 -2.19
CA TYR A 447 13.70 1.27 -2.54
C TYR A 447 13.21 2.01 -1.30
N ILE A 448 13.13 3.34 -1.37
CA ILE A 448 12.54 4.17 -0.31
C ILE A 448 11.02 4.23 -0.49
N ASP A 449 10.28 3.86 0.55
CA ASP A 449 8.83 3.99 0.64
C ASP A 449 8.46 5.21 1.50
N LYS A 450 7.81 6.20 0.88
CA LYS A 450 7.54 7.50 1.49
C LYS A 450 6.28 7.46 2.36
N ASN A 451 6.43 7.82 3.64
CA ASN A 451 5.32 7.91 4.58
C ASN A 451 5.06 9.37 5.03
N PRO A 452 4.19 10.13 4.34
CA PRO A 452 3.81 11.50 4.71
C PRO A 452 2.87 11.60 5.92
N SER A 453 2.43 10.47 6.47
CA SER A 453 1.60 10.38 7.68
C SER A 453 2.41 10.18 8.95
N PHE A 454 3.67 9.75 8.85
CA PHE A 454 4.57 9.51 9.98
C PHE A 454 5.86 10.33 9.84
N LYS A 455 5.85 11.55 10.39
CA LYS A 455 6.92 12.56 10.29
C LYS A 455 7.08 13.37 11.58
N LEU A 456 8.32 13.81 11.83
CA LEU A 456 8.63 14.77 12.89
C LEU A 456 7.91 16.12 12.70
N PRO A 457 7.62 16.88 13.77
CA PRO A 457 7.07 18.22 13.65
C PRO A 457 8.19 19.23 13.36
N ALA A 458 8.02 20.01 12.29
CA ALA A 458 9.03 20.97 11.80
C ALA A 458 9.52 22.00 12.85
N ASN A 459 8.70 22.33 13.85
CA ASN A 459 8.93 23.44 14.78
C ASN A 459 9.59 23.03 16.11
N GLY A 460 10.13 21.81 16.23
CA GLY A 460 10.70 21.33 17.50
C GLY A 460 9.65 21.12 18.61
N SER A 461 8.37 20.93 18.24
CA SER A 461 7.27 20.64 19.17
C SER A 461 7.62 19.47 20.10
N LYS A 462 7.02 19.42 21.30
CA LYS A 462 7.20 18.29 22.22
C LYS A 462 6.79 16.98 21.53
N ILE A 463 7.52 15.90 21.76
CA ILE A 463 7.16 14.57 21.23
C ILE A 463 7.08 13.52 22.33
N ILE A 464 6.03 12.71 22.29
CA ILE A 464 5.88 11.48 23.05
C ILE A 464 5.96 10.33 22.05
N MET A 465 6.94 9.46 22.22
CA MET A 465 7.22 8.33 21.35
C MET A 465 6.95 7.04 22.12
N VAL A 466 6.08 6.18 21.61
CA VAL A 466 5.75 4.90 22.24
C VAL A 466 6.14 3.76 21.29
N GLY A 467 7.07 2.92 21.72
CA GLY A 467 7.66 1.87 20.89
C GLY A 467 8.01 0.62 21.67
N ALA A 468 7.63 -0.54 21.15
CA ALA A 468 7.96 -1.84 21.73
C ALA A 468 8.85 -2.65 20.78
N GLY A 469 9.98 -3.17 21.30
CA GLY A 469 11.00 -3.85 20.50
C GLY A 469 11.44 -3.03 19.29
N THR A 470 11.34 -3.62 18.09
CA THR A 470 11.74 -2.94 16.84
C THR A 470 10.88 -1.73 16.50
N GLY A 471 9.73 -1.52 17.17
CA GLY A 471 8.98 -0.26 17.10
C GLY A 471 9.72 0.96 17.66
N VAL A 472 10.95 0.79 18.16
CA VAL A 472 11.87 1.91 18.47
C VAL A 472 12.64 2.42 17.24
N ALA A 473 12.60 1.70 16.12
CA ALA A 473 13.33 2.00 14.89
C ALA A 473 13.16 3.47 14.41
N PRO A 474 11.95 3.97 14.09
CA PRO A 474 11.80 5.35 13.60
C PRO A 474 12.12 6.39 14.68
N TYR A 475 12.06 6.03 15.97
CA TYR A 475 12.46 6.94 17.05
C TYR A 475 13.97 7.14 17.14
N ARG A 476 14.78 6.13 16.76
CA ARG A 476 16.23 6.32 16.60
C ARG A 476 16.50 7.34 15.51
N ALA A 477 15.84 7.20 14.36
CA ALA A 477 15.91 8.17 13.25
C ALA A 477 15.47 9.58 13.70
N PHE A 478 14.35 9.70 14.42
CA PHE A 478 13.85 10.97 14.94
C PHE A 478 14.85 11.67 15.86
N MET A 479 15.49 10.92 16.77
CA MET A 479 16.44 11.50 17.72
C MET A 479 17.78 11.85 17.06
N GLN A 480 18.27 11.04 16.11
CA GLN A 480 19.41 11.39 15.27
C GLN A 480 19.17 12.70 14.50
N HIS A 481 18.01 12.83 13.86
CA HIS A 481 17.64 14.03 13.10
C HIS A 481 17.62 15.29 13.99
N ARG A 482 17.06 15.18 15.22
CA ARG A 482 17.07 16.26 16.21
C ARG A 482 18.48 16.60 16.71
N GLU A 483 19.34 15.61 16.96
CA GLU A 483 20.74 15.83 17.37
C GLU A 483 21.53 16.54 16.25
N SER A 484 21.45 16.05 15.00
CA SER A 484 22.16 16.61 13.85
C SER A 484 21.77 18.04 13.50
N LEU A 485 20.46 18.33 13.44
CA LEU A 485 19.96 19.67 13.13
C LEU A 485 19.95 20.63 14.34
N GLY A 486 20.34 20.16 15.53
CA GLY A 486 20.32 20.94 16.76
C GLY A 486 18.91 21.40 17.18
N ILE A 487 17.87 20.68 16.76
CA ILE A 487 16.46 21.03 17.02
C ILE A 487 16.17 20.83 18.51
N LYS A 488 15.92 21.94 19.20
CA LYS A 488 15.57 21.94 20.62
C LYS A 488 14.07 21.74 20.79
N GLY A 489 13.71 20.68 21.51
CA GLY A 489 12.32 20.34 21.81
C GLY A 489 12.27 19.17 22.79
N GLU A 490 11.34 19.21 23.73
CA GLU A 490 11.22 18.14 24.73
C GLU A 490 10.80 16.83 24.05
N SER A 491 11.46 15.73 24.43
CA SER A 491 11.30 14.41 23.81
C SER A 491 11.19 13.34 24.89
N TRP A 492 10.14 12.53 24.84
CA TRP A 492 9.89 11.46 25.80
C TRP A 492 9.70 10.13 25.08
N LEU A 493 10.53 9.13 25.40
CA LEU A 493 10.41 7.77 24.89
C LEU A 493 9.80 6.83 25.94
N PHE A 494 8.72 6.15 25.59
CA PHE A 494 8.20 4.98 26.29
C PHE A 494 8.65 3.73 25.54
N PHE A 495 9.71 3.08 26.03
CA PHE A 495 10.29 1.88 25.44
C PHE A 495 9.81 0.62 26.16
N GLY A 496 9.56 -0.47 25.45
CA GLY A 496 9.31 -1.77 26.09
C GLY A 496 9.85 -2.97 25.33
N ASP A 497 10.37 -3.96 26.07
CA ASP A 497 10.69 -5.27 25.51
C ASP A 497 10.57 -6.38 26.59
N ARG A 498 11.33 -7.47 26.45
CA ARG A 498 11.27 -8.67 27.29
C ARG A 498 12.12 -8.48 28.55
N ARG A 499 13.43 -8.27 28.44
CA ARG A 499 14.36 -8.12 29.57
C ARG A 499 15.34 -6.95 29.39
N PHE A 500 15.72 -6.33 30.50
CA PHE A 500 16.66 -5.20 30.52
C PHE A 500 18.06 -5.56 29.98
N ASN A 501 18.59 -6.73 30.34
CA ASN A 501 19.97 -7.11 30.00
C ASN A 501 20.14 -7.62 28.56
N SER A 502 19.10 -8.23 27.98
CA SER A 502 19.19 -8.96 26.69
C SER A 502 18.41 -8.32 25.55
N ASP A 503 17.43 -7.46 25.84
CA ASP A 503 16.48 -6.93 24.84
C ASP A 503 16.38 -5.40 24.79
N PHE A 504 17.23 -4.67 25.53
CA PHE A 504 17.21 -3.20 25.51
C PHE A 504 17.95 -2.64 24.28
N LEU A 505 17.26 -2.67 23.14
CA LEU A 505 17.76 -2.19 21.85
C LEU A 505 18.29 -0.75 21.94
N TYR A 506 19.50 -0.53 21.43
CA TYR A 506 20.21 0.76 21.39
C TYR A 506 20.40 1.44 22.77
N GLN A 507 20.47 0.67 23.89
CA GLN A 507 20.61 1.18 25.26
C GLN A 507 21.65 2.30 25.43
N THR A 508 22.85 2.15 24.86
CA THR A 508 23.95 3.11 24.98
C THR A 508 23.67 4.41 24.23
N GLU A 509 22.97 4.36 23.09
CA GLU A 509 22.53 5.54 22.35
C GLU A 509 21.49 6.33 23.16
N TRP A 510 20.48 5.66 23.74
CA TRP A 510 19.49 6.32 24.60
C TRP A 510 20.13 7.01 25.81
N GLN A 511 21.11 6.35 26.45
CA GLN A 511 21.85 6.94 27.57
C GLN A 511 22.67 8.17 27.14
N LYS A 512 23.30 8.15 25.95
CA LYS A 512 23.98 9.31 25.36
C LYS A 512 22.99 10.46 25.11
N LEU A 513 21.85 10.17 24.48
CA LEU A 513 20.84 11.18 24.13
C LEU A 513 20.22 11.85 25.36
N LEU A 514 20.01 11.10 26.46
CA LEU A 514 19.59 11.66 27.76
C LEU A 514 20.65 12.58 28.35
N LYS A 515 21.91 12.13 28.36
CA LYS A 515 23.04 12.91 28.89
C LYS A 515 23.30 14.20 28.10
N ASN A 516 23.03 14.18 26.80
CA ASN A 516 23.15 15.33 25.90
C ASN A 516 21.88 16.22 25.88
N GLU A 517 20.86 15.91 26.69
CA GLU A 517 19.57 16.63 26.76
C GLU A 517 18.77 16.67 25.44
N ILE A 518 19.12 15.84 24.44
CA ILE A 518 18.35 15.67 23.21
C ILE A 518 17.09 14.86 23.50
N LEU A 519 17.25 13.74 24.24
CA LEU A 519 16.13 13.02 24.85
C LEU A 519 15.90 13.59 26.25
N THR A 520 14.68 14.03 26.56
CA THR A 520 14.36 14.63 27.86
C THR A 520 14.04 13.57 28.90
N LYS A 521 13.29 12.52 28.52
CA LYS A 521 12.87 11.44 29.41
C LYS A 521 12.82 10.10 28.68
N ILE A 522 13.09 9.02 29.41
CA ILE A 522 12.77 7.66 28.99
C ILE A 522 12.05 6.93 30.14
N ASP A 523 10.97 6.24 29.81
CA ASP A 523 10.31 5.26 30.68
C ASP A 523 10.40 3.90 30.02
N VAL A 524 10.85 2.89 30.78
CA VAL A 524 11.15 1.55 30.26
C VAL A 524 10.24 0.49 30.87
N ALA A 525 9.82 -0.48 30.05
CA ALA A 525 8.94 -1.58 30.44
C ALA A 525 9.51 -2.94 30.00
N PHE A 526 9.96 -3.74 30.97
CA PHE A 526 10.46 -5.10 30.71
C PHE A 526 9.44 -6.13 31.19
N SER A 527 8.91 -6.89 30.24
CA SER A 527 7.77 -7.78 30.46
C SER A 527 8.12 -9.12 31.13
N ARG A 528 9.43 -9.40 31.35
CA ARG A 528 9.93 -10.69 31.87
C ARG A 528 10.99 -10.60 32.98
N ASP A 529 11.33 -9.40 33.45
CA ASP A 529 12.29 -9.22 34.54
C ASP A 529 11.68 -9.46 35.94
N GLN A 530 10.35 -9.58 36.02
CA GLN A 530 9.59 -9.87 37.22
C GLN A 530 8.36 -10.73 36.91
N GLU A 531 7.68 -11.26 37.94
CA GLU A 531 6.52 -12.16 37.81
C GLU A 531 5.33 -11.49 37.11
N GLU A 532 5.04 -10.23 37.45
CA GLU A 532 3.98 -9.43 36.83
C GLU A 532 4.43 -8.76 35.53
N LYS A 533 3.65 -8.87 34.46
CA LYS A 533 4.04 -8.32 33.15
C LYS A 533 3.89 -6.80 33.10
N VAL A 534 5.01 -6.10 32.94
CA VAL A 534 5.04 -4.65 32.76
C VAL A 534 5.21 -4.32 31.27
N TYR A 535 4.32 -3.47 30.74
CA TYR A 535 4.30 -3.02 29.34
C TYR A 535 4.20 -1.49 29.25
N VAL A 536 4.39 -0.93 28.05
CA VAL A 536 4.42 0.53 27.81
C VAL A 536 3.11 1.23 28.22
N GLN A 537 1.95 0.59 28.04
CA GLN A 537 0.65 1.10 28.49
C GLN A 537 0.53 1.21 30.02
N HIS A 538 1.28 0.42 30.78
CA HIS A 538 1.37 0.57 32.23
C HIS A 538 2.21 1.81 32.58
N LYS A 539 3.33 2.04 31.89
CA LYS A 539 4.17 3.23 32.07
C LYS A 539 3.46 4.54 31.67
N LEU A 540 2.70 4.54 30.58
CA LEU A 540 1.83 5.66 30.22
C LEU A 540 0.82 5.98 31.34
N LYS A 541 0.23 4.95 31.98
CA LYS A 541 -0.72 5.13 33.09
C LYS A 541 -0.06 5.55 34.41
N GLU A 542 1.15 5.09 34.70
CA GLU A 542 1.97 5.60 35.82
C GLU A 542 2.23 7.11 35.66
N GLN A 543 2.56 7.53 34.43
CA GLN A 543 2.92 8.92 34.08
C GLN A 543 1.72 9.77 33.61
N GLN A 544 0.49 9.29 33.77
CA GLN A 544 -0.72 9.79 33.09
C GLN A 544 -0.93 11.31 33.14
N LYS A 545 -0.64 11.93 34.29
CA LYS A 545 -0.82 13.37 34.47
C LYS A 545 0.11 14.17 33.58
N GLU A 546 1.39 13.83 33.58
CA GLU A 546 2.40 14.56 32.80
C GLU A 546 2.26 14.26 31.30
N VAL A 547 1.85 13.03 30.94
CA VAL A 547 1.46 12.70 29.56
C VAL A 547 0.31 13.60 29.09
N PHE A 548 -0.75 13.76 29.89
CA PHE A 548 -1.87 14.66 29.57
C PHE A 548 -1.44 16.13 29.52
N ASP A 549 -0.64 16.59 30.49
CA ASP A 549 -0.09 17.95 30.51
C ASP A 549 0.74 18.23 29.23
N TRP A 550 1.51 17.27 28.73
CA TRP A 550 2.24 17.41 27.45
C TRP A 550 1.29 17.50 26.25
N LEU A 551 0.24 16.68 26.19
CA LEU A 551 -0.77 16.74 25.12
C LEU A 551 -1.50 18.09 25.08
N GLU A 552 -1.90 18.63 26.24
CA GLU A 552 -2.50 19.98 26.33
C GLU A 552 -1.51 21.09 25.93
N ASN A 553 -0.20 20.88 26.16
CA ASN A 553 0.87 21.80 25.75
C ASN A 553 1.42 21.50 24.34
N GLY A 554 0.58 20.98 23.44
CA GLY A 554 0.89 20.88 22.01
C GLY A 554 1.79 19.72 21.59
N ALA A 555 2.02 18.72 22.45
CA ALA A 555 2.84 17.56 22.08
C ALA A 555 2.24 16.79 20.89
N HIS A 556 3.12 16.17 20.11
CA HIS A 556 2.80 15.14 19.14
C HIS A 556 3.05 13.77 19.77
N PHE A 557 2.09 12.85 19.62
CA PHE A 557 2.14 11.48 20.11
C PHE A 557 2.42 10.54 18.93
N TYR A 558 3.34 9.61 19.11
CA TYR A 558 3.73 8.62 18.13
C TYR A 558 3.61 7.22 18.72
N LEU A 559 3.14 6.27 17.91
CA LEU A 559 2.95 4.87 18.28
C LEU A 559 3.51 3.97 17.18
N CYS A 560 4.45 3.08 17.52
CA CYS A 560 5.09 2.19 16.55
C CYS A 560 5.33 0.78 17.12
N GLY A 561 5.13 -0.24 16.28
CA GLY A 561 5.30 -1.66 16.62
C GLY A 561 4.04 -2.51 16.35
N ASP A 562 3.80 -3.53 17.17
CA ASP A 562 2.71 -4.51 16.98
C ASP A 562 1.31 -3.88 16.90
N MET A 563 0.65 -4.05 15.75
CA MET A 563 -0.71 -3.61 15.51
C MET A 563 -1.75 -4.44 16.28
N LYS A 564 -1.51 -5.74 16.51
CA LYS A 564 -2.55 -6.68 16.92
C LYS A 564 -2.95 -6.52 18.39
N TYR A 565 -1.99 -6.28 19.27
CA TYR A 565 -2.19 -6.17 20.72
C TYR A 565 -1.70 -4.82 21.26
N MET A 566 -0.43 -4.47 21.04
CA MET A 566 0.23 -3.32 21.64
C MET A 566 -0.44 -2.00 21.25
N ALA A 567 -0.72 -1.80 19.96
CA ALA A 567 -1.38 -0.58 19.47
C ALA A 567 -2.78 -0.37 20.09
N LYS A 568 -3.56 -1.46 20.22
CA LYS A 568 -4.91 -1.43 20.83
C LYS A 568 -4.85 -1.10 22.32
N ASP A 569 -3.91 -1.70 23.05
CA ASP A 569 -3.70 -1.47 24.48
C ASP A 569 -3.20 -0.04 24.77
N VAL A 570 -2.30 0.50 23.94
CA VAL A 570 -1.83 1.89 24.06
C VAL A 570 -2.95 2.88 23.73
N ASN A 571 -3.72 2.66 22.66
CA ASN A 571 -4.85 3.54 22.32
C ASN A 571 -5.90 3.55 23.44
N LYS A 572 -6.22 2.40 24.03
CA LYS A 572 -7.09 2.29 25.21
C LYS A 572 -6.51 3.05 26.41
N ALA A 573 -5.22 2.89 26.69
CA ALA A 573 -4.58 3.61 27.78
C ALA A 573 -4.59 5.14 27.56
N LEU A 574 -4.40 5.60 26.33
CA LEU A 574 -4.49 7.02 25.98
C LEU A 574 -5.90 7.58 26.21
N LEU A 575 -6.95 6.84 25.81
CA LEU A 575 -8.34 7.18 26.10
C LEU A 575 -8.61 7.24 27.61
N ASP A 576 -8.17 6.23 28.38
CA ASP A 576 -8.30 6.21 29.85
C ASP A 576 -7.62 7.43 30.49
N ILE A 577 -6.44 7.82 30.01
CA ILE A 577 -5.68 9.00 30.48
C ILE A 577 -6.45 10.28 30.19
N ILE A 578 -6.96 10.47 28.97
CA ILE A 578 -7.72 11.67 28.57
C ILE A 578 -9.02 11.78 29.39
N GLN A 579 -9.76 10.68 29.59
CA GLN A 579 -10.95 10.66 30.45
C GLN A 579 -10.62 11.08 31.89
N THR A 580 -9.58 10.46 32.46
CA THR A 580 -9.24 10.64 33.88
C THR A 580 -8.65 12.02 34.17
N GLN A 581 -7.71 12.49 33.35
CA GLN A 581 -6.99 13.75 33.59
C GLN A 581 -7.73 14.96 33.01
N GLY A 582 -8.43 14.80 31.88
CA GLY A 582 -9.28 15.84 31.30
C GLY A 582 -10.66 15.98 31.97
N GLY A 583 -11.08 14.99 32.76
CA GLY A 583 -12.41 14.99 33.40
C GLY A 583 -13.57 14.85 32.41
N VAL A 584 -13.32 14.24 31.25
CA VAL A 584 -14.26 14.12 30.13
C VAL A 584 -14.85 12.72 30.03
N ARG A 585 -15.98 12.59 29.31
CA ARG A 585 -16.59 11.27 29.02
C ARG A 585 -15.87 10.56 27.87
N GLU A 586 -16.09 9.26 27.75
CA GLU A 586 -15.57 8.40 26.67
C GLU A 586 -15.74 9.01 25.26
N GLU A 587 -16.97 9.35 24.86
CA GLU A 587 -17.27 10.01 23.55
C GLU A 587 -16.44 11.30 23.31
N GLN A 588 -16.08 12.02 24.38
CA GLN A 588 -15.30 13.25 24.31
C GLN A 588 -13.80 12.95 24.23
N ALA A 589 -13.33 11.88 24.87
CA ALA A 589 -11.96 11.39 24.75
C ALA A 589 -11.69 10.79 23.37
N GLU A 590 -12.61 10.01 22.82
CA GLU A 590 -12.55 9.52 21.43
C GLU A 590 -12.46 10.69 20.44
N LYS A 591 -13.31 11.71 20.61
CA LYS A 591 -13.26 12.94 19.81
C LYS A 591 -11.95 13.71 19.98
N TYR A 592 -11.36 13.73 21.17
CA TYR A 592 -10.05 14.33 21.42
C TYR A 592 -8.95 13.59 20.64
N VAL A 593 -8.91 12.26 20.71
CA VAL A 593 -7.97 11.42 19.95
C VAL A 593 -8.16 11.60 18.43
N LYS A 594 -9.40 11.64 17.95
CA LYS A 594 -9.71 11.89 16.53
C LYS A 594 -9.26 13.29 16.07
N ASN A 595 -9.38 14.31 16.93
CA ASN A 595 -8.81 15.64 16.66
C ASN A 595 -7.28 15.61 16.59
N LEU A 596 -6.59 14.93 17.53
CA LEU A 596 -5.13 14.78 17.47
C LEU A 596 -4.67 14.15 16.15
N LYS A 597 -5.35 13.09 15.68
CA LYS A 597 -5.03 12.45 14.39
C LYS A 597 -5.23 13.41 13.21
N ARG A 598 -6.38 14.10 13.16
CA ARG A 598 -6.64 15.14 12.13
C ARG A 598 -5.62 16.28 12.14
N GLU A 599 -5.13 16.67 13.32
CA GLU A 599 -4.11 17.71 13.50
C GLU A 599 -2.67 17.21 13.20
N LYS A 600 -2.49 15.95 12.75
CA LYS A 600 -1.19 15.26 12.64
C LYS A 600 -0.37 15.29 13.95
N ARG A 601 -1.07 15.34 15.08
CA ARG A 601 -0.53 15.31 16.46
C ARG A 601 -0.67 13.95 17.13
N PHE A 602 -1.35 12.98 16.51
CA PHE A 602 -1.22 11.57 16.83
C PHE A 602 -0.96 10.82 15.52
N GLN A 603 0.21 10.18 15.41
CA GLN A 603 0.67 9.47 14.22
C GLN A 603 1.04 8.03 14.60
N ILE A 604 0.82 7.08 13.69
CA ILE A 604 0.94 5.64 13.96
C ILE A 604 1.71 4.97 12.81
N ASP A 605 2.66 4.10 13.16
CA ASP A 605 3.41 3.23 12.24
C ASP A 605 3.43 1.80 12.81
N VAL A 606 2.36 1.04 12.56
CA VAL A 606 2.13 -0.28 13.16
C VAL A 606 1.90 -1.37 12.11
N TYR A 607 2.36 -2.57 12.43
CA TYR A 607 2.45 -3.72 11.51
C TYR A 607 2.23 -5.06 12.24
#